data_AF-A0A971SI31-F1
#
_entry.id   AF-A0A971SI31-F1
#
_cell.length_a   1.000
_cell.length_b   1.000
_cell.length_c   1.000
_cell.angle_alpha   90.00
_cell.angle_beta   90.00
_cell.angle_gamma   90.00
#
_symmetry.space_group_name_H-M   'P 1'
#
loop_
_entity.id
_entity.type
_entity.pdbx_description
1 polymer ?
#
loop_
_entity_poly.entity_id
_entity_poly.type
_entity_poly.pdbx_seq_one_letter_code
_entity_poly.pdbx_strand_id
1 'polypeptide(L)'
;NEIVERGALPRVDIPGDWVDLVVLADEPFQLEALFTRDPKKIRDQHILMGMMTIKGIYEKHGVTSLNHGIGYNSAAIELLLPTYGEELGLKGKVCKNWILNPHPTMIPAMEKGWVESMFTFGGEIGMERYTEARSDIFPIGPDGTMRSNRAFAQIAGLYGIDLFLGATLQMDYLGNSSTVTSGRLTGFGGAPNMGHNTLGRRHTSTAWLDMMPNPGNSLQRGKKLVVQMLASQGRFGYNFKPELDAVKIGEESGFDAPPVMIYGEDVTHVVTEQGIAYLYQAESEEERRALLAAVAQETPLGEYASKAEIERLRKKGKVALPDDMQIDPTTATHDRLAAKSLDELVEWSGGLYEIPASFRK
;
A
#
# COMPACT_ATOMS: atom_id res chain seq x y z
N ASN A 1 -14.37 9.16 27.43
CA ASN A 1 -13.33 9.84 28.22
C ASN A 1 -13.92 10.91 29.12
N GLU A 2 -14.82 11.78 28.62
CA GLU A 2 -15.40 12.86 29.43
C GLU A 2 -16.89 13.03 29.10
N ILE A 3 -17.67 13.51 30.07
CA ILE A 3 -19.04 14.03 29.87
C ILE A 3 -18.98 15.51 30.27
N VAL A 4 -19.44 16.38 29.38
CA VAL A 4 -19.30 17.83 29.54
C VAL A 4 -20.65 18.53 29.49
N GLU A 5 -20.67 19.76 29.98
CA GLU A 5 -21.84 20.62 29.93
C GLU A 5 -22.23 21.00 28.49
N ARG A 6 -23.48 21.42 28.30
CA ARG A 6 -24.01 21.81 27.00
C ARG A 6 -23.17 22.94 26.38
N GLY A 7 -22.73 22.74 25.14
CA GLY A 7 -21.96 23.73 24.39
C GLY A 7 -20.44 23.68 24.65
N ALA A 8 -19.97 22.78 25.50
CA ALA A 8 -18.53 22.60 25.75
C ALA A 8 -17.85 21.62 24.78
N LEU A 9 -18.62 20.86 23.97
CA LEU A 9 -18.05 19.96 22.97
C LEU A 9 -17.38 20.76 21.83
N PRO A 10 -16.16 20.37 21.39
CA PRO A 10 -15.46 21.06 20.29
C PRO A 10 -16.22 20.93 18.97
N ARG A 11 -16.86 19.78 18.73
CA ARG A 11 -17.74 19.51 17.60
C ARG A 11 -18.74 18.40 17.91
N VAL A 12 -19.71 18.23 17.02
CA VAL A 12 -20.66 17.10 17.05
C VAL A 12 -20.33 16.13 15.93
N ASP A 13 -19.66 15.03 16.27
CA ASP A 13 -19.31 13.97 15.33
C ASP A 13 -20.46 12.97 15.09
N ILE A 14 -21.29 12.76 16.11
CA ILE A 14 -22.50 11.93 16.11
C ILE A 14 -23.64 12.75 16.73
N PRO A 15 -24.75 13.00 16.00
CA PRO A 15 -25.92 13.68 16.54
C PRO A 15 -26.51 12.96 17.77
N GLY A 16 -27.01 13.74 18.74
CA GLY A 16 -27.53 13.18 19.99
C GLY A 16 -28.82 12.35 19.83
N ASP A 17 -29.57 12.58 18.77
CA ASP A 17 -30.76 11.79 18.40
C ASP A 17 -30.42 10.43 17.79
N TRP A 18 -29.14 10.13 17.53
CA TRP A 18 -28.66 8.81 17.11
C TRP A 18 -28.12 7.97 18.27
N VAL A 19 -28.03 8.56 19.48
CA VAL A 19 -27.38 7.96 20.65
C VAL A 19 -28.41 7.71 21.75
N ASP A 20 -28.65 6.44 22.08
CA ASP A 20 -29.60 6.09 23.15
C ASP A 20 -29.05 6.40 24.56
N LEU A 21 -27.76 6.11 24.79
CA LEU A 21 -27.10 6.23 26.09
C LEU A 21 -25.62 6.61 25.91
N VAL A 22 -25.09 7.40 26.86
CA VAL A 22 -23.65 7.67 27.00
C VAL A 22 -23.17 7.15 28.36
N VAL A 23 -21.97 6.58 28.38
CA VAL A 23 -21.33 6.06 29.60
C VAL A 23 -19.95 6.67 29.74
N LEU A 24 -19.67 7.24 30.91
CA LEU A 24 -18.32 7.68 31.23
C LEU A 24 -17.47 6.44 31.51
N ALA A 25 -16.47 6.20 30.65
CA ALA A 25 -15.50 5.12 30.85
C ALA A 25 -14.63 5.39 32.10
N ASP A 26 -14.15 4.32 32.72
CA ASP A 26 -13.21 4.32 33.84
C ASP A 26 -11.81 4.82 33.44
N GLU A 27 -11.43 4.59 32.19
CA GLU A 27 -10.20 5.10 31.59
C GLU A 27 -10.42 5.57 30.13
N PRO A 28 -9.48 6.35 29.55
CA PRO A 28 -9.54 6.71 28.14
C PRO A 28 -9.60 5.48 27.22
N PHE A 29 -10.39 5.54 26.15
CA PHE A 29 -10.47 4.43 25.20
C PHE A 29 -9.09 4.08 24.64
N GLN A 30 -8.83 2.78 24.49
CA GLN A 30 -7.56 2.29 23.98
C GLN A 30 -7.39 2.68 22.51
N LEU A 31 -6.21 3.22 22.19
CA LEU A 31 -5.74 3.41 20.82
C LEU A 31 -4.53 2.52 20.58
N GLU A 32 -4.39 2.05 19.34
CA GLU A 32 -3.22 1.29 18.89
C GLU A 32 -2.50 2.03 17.77
N ALA A 33 -1.17 2.06 17.85
CA ALA A 33 -0.29 2.59 16.81
C ALA A 33 -0.12 1.55 15.68
N LEU A 34 -1.22 1.26 15.00
CA LEU A 34 -1.31 0.17 14.01
C LEU A 34 -0.40 0.44 12.81
N PHE A 35 -0.40 1.67 12.29
CA PHE A 35 0.28 2.00 11.03
C PHE A 35 1.69 2.53 11.22
N THR A 36 2.07 2.94 12.42
CA THR A 36 3.43 3.38 12.75
C THR A 36 4.46 2.29 12.44
N ARG A 37 5.46 2.61 11.62
CA ARG A 37 6.58 1.74 11.29
C ARG A 37 7.89 2.45 11.60
N ASP A 38 8.73 1.82 12.41
CA ASP A 38 10.05 2.34 12.76
C ASP A 38 10.99 2.23 11.54
N PRO A 39 11.47 3.35 10.96
CA PRO A 39 12.33 3.31 9.79
C PRO A 39 13.60 2.48 9.99
N LYS A 40 14.09 2.32 11.24
CA LYS A 40 15.25 1.46 11.56
C LYS A 40 15.05 -0.01 11.16
N LYS A 41 13.80 -0.45 11.02
CA LYS A 41 13.44 -1.84 10.65
C LYS A 41 13.18 -2.04 9.15
N ILE A 42 13.24 -0.97 8.36
CA ILE A 42 13.27 -1.08 6.90
C ILE A 42 14.55 -1.84 6.52
N ARG A 43 14.53 -2.60 5.43
CA ARG A 43 15.68 -3.40 4.96
C ARG A 43 15.99 -2.97 3.54
N ASP A 44 17.22 -3.19 3.10
CA ASP A 44 17.68 -2.88 1.74
C ASP A 44 16.76 -3.49 0.67
N GLN A 45 16.23 -4.70 0.91
CA GLN A 45 15.25 -5.32 0.03
C GLN A 45 13.95 -4.51 -0.12
N HIS A 46 13.43 -3.90 0.96
CA HIS A 46 12.26 -3.02 0.89
C HIS A 46 12.58 -1.77 0.08
N ILE A 47 13.81 -1.25 0.22
CA ILE A 47 14.28 -0.05 -0.49
C ILE A 47 14.39 -0.35 -1.98
N LEU A 48 14.99 -1.48 -2.36
CA LEU A 48 15.10 -1.92 -3.75
C LEU A 48 13.73 -2.05 -4.41
N MET A 49 12.82 -2.80 -3.77
CA MET A 49 11.44 -2.94 -4.27
C MET A 49 10.70 -1.60 -4.30
N GLY A 50 10.99 -0.69 -3.35
CA GLY A 50 10.42 0.64 -3.32
C GLY A 50 10.88 1.52 -4.48
N MET A 51 12.17 1.51 -4.80
CA MET A 51 12.74 2.18 -5.96
C MET A 51 12.14 1.64 -7.26
N MET A 52 12.02 0.31 -7.39
CA MET A 52 11.37 -0.31 -8.55
C MET A 52 9.90 0.10 -8.65
N THR A 53 9.18 0.17 -7.54
CA THR A 53 7.77 0.60 -7.55
C THR A 53 7.64 2.05 -8.01
N ILE A 54 8.47 2.97 -7.50
CA ILE A 54 8.42 4.39 -7.88
C ILE A 54 8.68 4.55 -9.39
N LYS A 55 9.74 3.92 -9.91
CA LYS A 55 10.15 4.07 -11.31
C LYS A 55 9.33 3.22 -12.28
N GLY A 56 9.19 1.94 -11.98
CA GLY A 56 8.54 0.94 -12.82
C GLY A 56 7.01 0.95 -12.76
N ILE A 57 6.40 1.61 -11.77
CA ILE A 57 4.94 1.67 -11.64
C ILE A 57 4.44 3.11 -11.54
N TYR A 58 4.89 3.89 -10.55
CA TYR A 58 4.29 5.21 -10.31
C TYR A 58 4.61 6.19 -11.42
N GLU A 59 5.89 6.29 -11.81
CA GLU A 59 6.33 7.08 -12.96
C GLU A 59 5.78 6.50 -14.26
N LYS A 60 5.99 5.19 -14.50
CA LYS A 60 5.57 4.51 -15.73
C LYS A 60 4.11 4.76 -16.10
N HIS A 61 3.21 4.74 -15.11
CA HIS A 61 1.77 4.84 -15.33
C HIS A 61 1.19 6.22 -14.97
N GLY A 62 2.02 7.17 -14.51
CA GLY A 62 1.55 8.49 -14.08
C GLY A 62 0.54 8.41 -12.93
N VAL A 63 0.84 7.64 -11.89
CA VAL A 63 -0.05 7.39 -10.75
C VAL A 63 -0.16 8.66 -9.90
N THR A 64 -1.35 9.27 -9.84
CA THR A 64 -1.54 10.54 -9.12
C THR A 64 -2.26 10.38 -7.78
N SER A 65 -3.08 9.33 -7.65
CA SER A 65 -3.91 9.08 -6.47
C SER A 65 -3.79 7.62 -6.02
N LEU A 66 -3.54 7.39 -4.72
CA LEU A 66 -3.22 6.03 -4.26
C LEU A 66 -3.50 5.77 -2.78
N ASN A 67 -3.51 4.48 -2.45
CA ASN A 67 -3.45 3.96 -1.08
C ASN A 67 -2.25 3.01 -0.96
N HIS A 68 -1.57 3.12 0.18
CA HIS A 68 -0.62 2.13 0.64
C HIS A 68 -1.26 1.26 1.73
N GLY A 69 -1.19 -0.04 1.51
CA GLY A 69 -1.40 -1.04 2.53
C GLY A 69 -0.33 -0.94 3.61
N ILE A 70 -0.63 -1.50 4.77
CA ILE A 70 0.23 -1.46 5.95
C ILE A 70 1.47 -2.36 5.77
N GLY A 71 2.68 -1.87 6.09
CA GLY A 71 3.90 -2.68 6.04
C GLY A 71 5.18 -1.88 5.90
N TYR A 72 6.33 -2.55 6.04
CA TYR A 72 7.63 -1.92 5.78
C TYR A 72 7.90 -1.70 4.28
N ASN A 73 7.22 -2.45 3.41
CA ASN A 73 7.30 -2.29 1.96
C ASN A 73 6.80 -0.90 1.52
N SER A 74 5.58 -0.53 1.94
CA SER A 74 5.01 0.80 1.68
C SER A 74 5.77 1.89 2.42
N ALA A 75 6.09 1.71 3.70
CA ALA A 75 6.85 2.70 4.48
C ALA A 75 8.20 3.06 3.81
N ALA A 76 8.87 2.10 3.17
CA ALA A 76 10.09 2.37 2.39
C ALA A 76 9.80 3.27 1.19
N ILE A 77 8.71 3.02 0.44
CA ILE A 77 8.29 3.86 -0.68
C ILE A 77 7.99 5.28 -0.20
N GLU A 78 7.22 5.43 0.88
CA GLU A 78 6.86 6.73 1.46
C GLU A 78 8.10 7.59 1.75
N LEU A 79 9.14 6.98 2.34
CA LEU A 79 10.42 7.62 2.67
C LEU A 79 11.37 7.80 1.49
N LEU A 80 11.12 7.14 0.37
CA LEU A 80 11.90 7.26 -0.87
C LEU A 80 11.34 8.32 -1.83
N LEU A 81 10.07 8.71 -1.69
CA LEU A 81 9.49 9.79 -2.49
C LEU A 81 10.35 11.07 -2.43
N PRO A 82 10.63 11.65 -1.25
CA PRO A 82 11.43 12.88 -1.13
C PRO A 82 12.94 12.74 -1.40
N THR A 83 13.43 11.55 -1.76
CA THR A 83 14.84 11.32 -2.11
C THR A 83 14.94 10.77 -3.53
N TYR A 84 14.77 9.47 -3.71
CA TYR A 84 14.84 8.80 -5.00
C TYR A 84 13.77 9.33 -5.98
N GLY A 85 12.56 9.64 -5.50
CA GLY A 85 11.55 10.30 -6.32
C GLY A 85 11.95 11.71 -6.78
N GLU A 86 12.70 12.45 -5.97
CA GLU A 86 13.24 13.77 -6.35
C GLU A 86 14.41 13.64 -7.34
N GLU A 87 15.27 12.62 -7.20
CA GLU A 87 16.33 12.28 -8.17
C GLU A 87 15.74 12.03 -9.57
N LEU A 88 14.55 11.41 -9.63
CA LEU A 88 13.80 11.17 -10.87
C LEU A 88 12.98 12.40 -11.33
N GLY A 89 12.93 13.47 -10.55
CA GLY A 89 12.17 14.69 -10.89
C GLY A 89 10.66 14.48 -10.93
N LEU A 90 10.12 13.63 -10.04
CA LEU A 90 8.71 13.20 -10.05
C LEU A 90 7.79 14.01 -9.11
N LYS A 91 8.35 14.87 -8.25
CA LYS A 91 7.57 15.73 -7.36
C LYS A 91 6.53 16.53 -8.15
N GLY A 92 5.28 16.50 -7.70
CA GLY A 92 4.15 17.17 -8.36
C GLY A 92 3.63 16.48 -9.62
N LYS A 93 4.23 15.37 -10.06
CA LYS A 93 3.78 14.57 -11.21
C LYS A 93 3.04 13.31 -10.80
N VAL A 94 3.44 12.70 -9.69
CA VAL A 94 2.87 11.44 -9.16
C VAL A 94 2.59 11.56 -7.66
N CYS A 95 1.82 10.63 -7.10
CA CYS A 95 1.63 10.46 -5.66
C CYS A 95 1.14 11.71 -4.92
N LYS A 96 0.17 12.42 -5.50
CA LYS A 96 -0.29 13.72 -5.02
C LYS A 96 -1.45 13.59 -4.03
N ASN A 97 -2.38 12.67 -4.29
CA ASN A 97 -3.61 12.53 -3.52
C ASN A 97 -3.67 11.16 -2.85
N TRP A 98 -3.91 11.15 -1.55
CA TRP A 98 -3.79 9.93 -0.75
C TRP A 98 -5.09 9.61 -0.04
N ILE A 99 -5.45 8.34 -0.09
CA ILE A 99 -6.42 7.77 0.84
C ILE A 99 -5.60 6.91 1.79
N LEU A 100 -5.24 7.42 2.95
CA LEU A 100 -4.24 6.82 3.85
C LEU A 100 -4.46 7.27 5.28
N ASN A 101 -4.11 6.44 6.27
CA ASN A 101 -3.96 6.95 7.63
C ASN A 101 -2.78 7.95 7.68
N PRO A 102 -2.72 8.85 8.67
CA PRO A 102 -1.58 9.76 8.81
C PRO A 102 -0.34 8.98 9.24
N HIS A 103 0.33 8.31 8.29
CA HIS A 103 1.54 7.55 8.56
C HIS A 103 2.67 8.50 8.95
N PRO A 104 3.38 8.27 10.08
CA PRO A 104 4.55 9.08 10.42
C PRO A 104 5.63 9.04 9.32
N THR A 105 5.75 7.92 8.60
CA THR A 105 6.69 7.75 7.49
C THR A 105 6.37 8.61 6.26
N MET A 106 5.17 9.20 6.18
CA MET A 106 4.82 10.18 5.15
C MET A 106 5.23 11.62 5.49
N ILE A 107 5.65 11.90 6.73
CA ILE A 107 6.03 13.27 7.16
C ILE A 107 7.05 13.89 6.21
N PRO A 108 8.17 13.23 5.86
CA PRO A 108 9.16 13.85 4.97
C PRO A 108 8.60 14.18 3.57
N ALA A 109 7.70 13.33 3.04
CA ALA A 109 7.06 13.58 1.75
C ALA A 109 6.10 14.78 1.81
N MET A 110 5.33 14.91 2.90
CA MET A 110 4.43 16.05 3.14
C MET A 110 5.22 17.36 3.28
N GLU A 111 6.28 17.38 4.12
CA GLU A 111 7.12 18.57 4.31
C GLU A 111 7.88 18.97 3.04
N LYS A 112 8.21 17.99 2.19
CA LYS A 112 8.79 18.23 0.87
C LYS A 112 7.76 18.57 -0.19
N GLY A 113 6.47 18.72 0.13
CA GLY A 113 5.43 19.14 -0.81
C GLY A 113 5.15 18.14 -1.92
N TRP A 114 5.27 16.85 -1.63
CA TRP A 114 4.81 15.78 -2.54
C TRP A 114 3.31 15.56 -2.47
N VAL A 115 2.75 15.72 -1.28
CA VAL A 115 1.35 15.43 -0.96
C VAL A 115 0.52 16.70 -1.09
N GLU A 116 -0.49 16.66 -1.95
CA GLU A 116 -1.48 17.73 -2.11
C GLU A 116 -2.69 17.51 -1.20
N SER A 117 -3.10 16.25 -0.98
CA SER A 117 -4.22 15.93 -0.09
C SER A 117 -4.11 14.53 0.50
N MET A 118 -4.64 14.36 1.72
CA MET A 118 -4.76 13.06 2.38
C MET A 118 -6.10 12.94 3.10
N PHE A 119 -6.96 12.02 2.66
CA PHE A 119 -8.19 11.66 3.37
C PHE A 119 -8.00 10.36 4.16
N THR A 120 -8.38 10.38 5.44
CA THR A 120 -7.91 9.39 6.40
C THR A 120 -8.98 8.39 6.84
N PHE A 121 -8.59 7.12 7.00
CA PHE A 121 -9.47 6.09 7.55
C PHE A 121 -9.68 6.27 9.06
N GLY A 122 -8.62 6.66 9.76
CA GLY A 122 -8.55 6.91 11.19
C GLY A 122 -7.42 7.89 11.52
N GLY A 123 -7.19 8.11 12.81
CA GLY A 123 -5.96 8.73 13.31
C GLY A 123 -4.82 7.73 13.45
N GLU A 124 -3.64 8.25 13.79
CA GLU A 124 -2.50 7.46 14.24
C GLU A 124 -1.95 8.14 15.49
N ILE A 125 -1.66 7.35 16.54
CA ILE A 125 -1.23 7.90 17.83
C ILE A 125 0.03 8.76 17.64
N GLY A 126 0.00 9.95 18.22
CA GLY A 126 1.12 10.89 18.20
C GLY A 126 1.17 11.78 16.98
N MET A 127 0.31 11.56 15.98
CA MET A 127 0.22 12.40 14.78
C MET A 127 -0.78 13.54 14.93
N GLU A 128 -1.51 13.64 16.04
CA GLU A 128 -2.62 14.58 16.24
C GLU A 128 -2.15 16.01 15.99
N ARG A 129 -1.16 16.48 16.75
CA ARG A 129 -0.61 17.85 16.63
C ARG A 129 -0.04 18.14 15.24
N TYR A 130 0.55 17.13 14.59
CA TYR A 130 1.07 17.29 13.23
C TYR A 130 -0.05 17.46 12.20
N THR A 131 -1.12 16.66 12.29
CA THR A 131 -2.27 16.77 11.38
C THR A 131 -3.02 18.10 11.56
N GLU A 132 -3.21 18.55 12.80
CA GLU A 132 -3.85 19.83 13.13
C GLU A 132 -3.09 21.04 12.54
N ALA A 133 -1.75 20.93 12.47
CA ALA A 133 -0.89 21.95 11.87
C ALA A 133 -0.82 21.91 10.33
N ARG A 134 -1.59 21.03 9.67
CA ARG A 134 -1.53 20.76 8.22
C ARG A 134 -2.93 20.69 7.60
N SER A 135 -3.74 21.72 7.84
CA SER A 135 -5.12 21.84 7.30
C SER A 135 -5.19 22.00 5.78
N ASP A 136 -4.07 22.28 5.13
CA ASP A 136 -3.90 22.25 3.68
C ASP A 136 -3.84 20.82 3.12
N ILE A 137 -3.46 19.83 3.93
CA ILE A 137 -3.31 18.42 3.53
C ILE A 137 -4.46 17.55 4.09
N PHE A 138 -4.83 17.75 5.35
CA PHE A 138 -5.75 16.88 6.08
C PHE A 138 -7.16 17.49 6.22
N PRO A 139 -8.21 16.66 6.36
CA PRO A 139 -9.56 17.13 6.63
C PRO A 139 -9.67 17.61 8.08
N ILE A 140 -9.39 18.89 8.31
CA ILE A 140 -9.48 19.54 9.62
C ILE A 140 -10.83 20.25 9.78
N GLY A 141 -11.53 19.95 10.87
CA GLY A 141 -12.80 20.60 11.21
C GLY A 141 -12.60 22.05 11.67
N PRO A 142 -13.67 22.86 11.76
CA PRO A 142 -13.58 24.23 12.28
C PRO A 142 -13.03 24.32 13.72
N ASP A 143 -13.10 23.22 14.46
CA ASP A 143 -12.55 23.05 15.82
C ASP A 143 -11.03 22.85 15.84
N GLY A 144 -10.39 22.73 14.67
CA GLY A 144 -8.95 22.58 14.54
C GLY A 144 -8.45 21.14 14.57
N THR A 145 -9.33 20.15 14.79
CA THR A 145 -8.95 18.72 14.87
C THR A 145 -9.33 17.93 13.62
N MET A 146 -8.60 16.86 13.32
CA MET A 146 -8.85 16.03 12.14
C MET A 146 -10.18 15.26 12.23
N ARG A 147 -10.89 15.14 11.10
CA ARG A 147 -12.08 14.29 10.92
C ARG A 147 -11.75 13.13 9.98
N SER A 148 -11.32 12.01 10.55
CA SER A 148 -11.21 10.75 9.80
C SER A 148 -12.59 10.12 9.56
N ASN A 149 -12.72 9.36 8.47
CA ASN A 149 -13.93 8.56 8.23
C ASN A 149 -13.59 7.30 7.45
N ARG A 150 -13.52 6.16 8.13
CA ARG A 150 -13.19 4.87 7.51
C ARG A 150 -14.14 4.47 6.39
N ALA A 151 -15.44 4.71 6.53
CA ALA A 151 -16.41 4.33 5.51
C ALA A 151 -16.20 5.14 4.22
N PHE A 152 -16.08 6.47 4.33
CA PHE A 152 -15.82 7.33 3.18
C PHE A 152 -14.42 7.13 2.60
N ALA A 153 -13.41 6.91 3.44
CA ALA A 153 -12.07 6.61 2.97
C ALA A 153 -12.05 5.27 2.23
N GLN A 154 -12.77 4.24 2.66
CA GLN A 154 -12.88 2.98 1.90
C GLN A 154 -13.61 3.19 0.57
N ILE A 155 -14.66 4.01 0.51
CA ILE A 155 -15.35 4.32 -0.76
C ILE A 155 -14.42 5.10 -1.70
N ALA A 156 -13.69 6.08 -1.20
CA ALA A 156 -12.71 6.83 -1.98
C ALA A 156 -11.54 5.94 -2.42
N GLY A 157 -11.06 5.05 -1.55
CA GLY A 157 -10.04 4.05 -1.88
C GLY A 157 -10.53 3.01 -2.89
N LEU A 158 -11.83 2.73 -2.93
CA LEU A 158 -12.43 1.86 -3.94
C LEU A 158 -12.51 2.58 -5.29
N TYR A 159 -13.19 3.73 -5.33
CA TYR A 159 -13.56 4.38 -6.60
C TYR A 159 -12.62 5.50 -7.04
N GLY A 160 -12.04 6.25 -6.11
CA GLY A 160 -11.43 7.56 -6.34
C GLY A 160 -9.90 7.58 -6.40
N ILE A 161 -9.23 6.42 -6.43
CA ILE A 161 -7.77 6.34 -6.55
C ILE A 161 -7.34 5.55 -7.79
N ASP A 162 -6.15 5.86 -8.30
CA ASP A 162 -5.51 5.14 -9.41
C ASP A 162 -4.99 3.77 -8.96
N LEU A 163 -4.42 3.70 -7.76
CA LEU A 163 -3.59 2.57 -7.35
C LEU A 163 -3.79 2.14 -5.89
N PHE A 164 -3.86 0.83 -5.66
CA PHE A 164 -3.64 0.21 -4.36
C PHE A 164 -2.32 -0.58 -4.40
N LEU A 165 -1.46 -0.37 -3.40
CA LEU A 165 -0.28 -1.20 -3.16
C LEU A 165 -0.41 -1.93 -1.83
N GLY A 166 -0.37 -3.26 -1.85
CA GLY A 166 -0.41 -4.09 -0.66
C GLY A 166 0.75 -5.08 -0.60
N ALA A 167 0.99 -5.62 0.59
CA ALA A 167 1.82 -6.80 0.78
C ALA A 167 0.93 -8.00 1.17
N THR A 168 1.44 -9.19 0.96
CA THR A 168 0.80 -10.45 1.36
C THR A 168 1.81 -11.37 2.05
N LEU A 169 1.32 -12.38 2.78
CA LEU A 169 2.18 -13.43 3.35
C LEU A 169 2.40 -14.58 2.37
N GLN A 170 1.38 -14.92 1.57
CA GLN A 170 1.48 -15.93 0.54
C GLN A 170 0.84 -15.46 -0.76
N MET A 171 1.38 -15.96 -1.86
CA MET A 171 0.82 -15.84 -3.21
C MET A 171 0.91 -17.18 -3.92
N ASP A 172 -0.14 -17.60 -4.63
CA ASP A 172 -0.08 -18.80 -5.45
C ASP A 172 0.50 -18.54 -6.85
N TYR A 173 0.60 -19.59 -7.66
CA TYR A 173 1.19 -19.50 -9.00
C TYR A 173 0.27 -18.85 -10.04
N LEU A 174 -0.93 -18.44 -9.65
CA LEU A 174 -1.87 -17.66 -10.44
C LEU A 174 -2.01 -16.22 -9.90
N GLY A 175 -1.31 -15.88 -8.81
CA GLY A 175 -1.32 -14.55 -8.21
C GLY A 175 -2.41 -14.34 -7.15
N ASN A 176 -3.18 -15.37 -6.77
CA ASN A 176 -4.08 -15.27 -5.63
C ASN A 176 -3.24 -15.07 -4.37
N SER A 177 -3.65 -14.17 -3.50
CA SER A 177 -2.87 -13.80 -2.32
C SER A 177 -3.70 -13.84 -1.06
N SER A 178 -3.08 -14.27 0.04
CA SER A 178 -3.72 -14.31 1.35
C SER A 178 -2.72 -14.09 2.47
N THR A 179 -3.22 -13.51 3.56
CA THR A 179 -2.52 -13.41 4.85
C THR A 179 -2.84 -14.57 5.78
N VAL A 180 -3.76 -15.47 5.39
CA VAL A 180 -4.05 -16.69 6.13
C VAL A 180 -2.92 -17.69 5.87
N THR A 181 -2.27 -18.15 6.94
CA THR A 181 -1.14 -19.08 6.89
C THR A 181 -1.31 -20.17 7.94
N SER A 182 -0.64 -21.31 7.78
CA SER A 182 -0.75 -22.48 8.69
C SER A 182 -0.81 -22.08 10.17
N GLY A 183 -1.91 -22.44 10.84
CA GLY A 183 -2.16 -22.16 12.26
C GLY A 183 -2.61 -20.74 12.61
N ARG A 184 -2.86 -19.86 11.63
CA ARG A 184 -3.28 -18.48 11.87
C ARG A 184 -4.33 -17.99 10.86
N LEU A 185 -5.59 -17.94 11.30
CA LEU A 185 -6.67 -17.26 10.58
C LEU A 185 -6.56 -15.74 10.83
N THR A 186 -6.02 -15.01 9.86
CA THR A 186 -5.93 -13.54 9.91
C THR A 186 -7.12 -12.90 9.19
N GLY A 187 -7.49 -11.68 9.61
CA GLY A 187 -8.48 -10.89 8.89
C GLY A 187 -7.87 -10.16 7.69
N PHE A 188 -8.70 -9.79 6.71
CA PHE A 188 -8.25 -9.10 5.49
C PHE A 188 -8.10 -7.57 5.64
N GLY A 189 -8.78 -6.98 6.61
CA GLY A 189 -8.86 -5.52 6.74
C GLY A 189 -9.46 -4.87 5.49
N GLY A 190 -8.87 -3.76 5.04
CA GLY A 190 -9.31 -3.02 3.86
C GLY A 190 -8.81 -3.57 2.52
N ALA A 191 -7.95 -4.59 2.53
CA ALA A 191 -7.26 -5.06 1.33
C ALA A 191 -8.22 -5.56 0.23
N PRO A 192 -9.29 -6.34 0.49
CA PRO A 192 -10.18 -6.79 -0.58
C PRO A 192 -10.97 -5.65 -1.22
N ASN A 193 -11.33 -4.61 -0.44
CA ASN A 193 -12.01 -3.42 -0.98
C ASN A 193 -11.10 -2.63 -1.93
N MET A 194 -9.83 -2.43 -1.57
CA MET A 194 -8.92 -1.62 -2.39
C MET A 194 -8.16 -2.43 -3.44
N GLY A 195 -7.94 -3.72 -3.21
CA GLY A 195 -7.14 -4.61 -4.03
C GLY A 195 -7.93 -5.37 -5.08
N HIS A 196 -9.00 -4.78 -5.63
CA HIS A 196 -9.71 -5.36 -6.76
C HIS A 196 -9.95 -4.34 -7.88
N ASN A 197 -10.20 -4.83 -9.09
CA ASN A 197 -10.57 -4.01 -10.22
C ASN A 197 -12.02 -3.51 -10.06
N THR A 198 -12.19 -2.20 -9.84
CA THR A 198 -13.49 -1.60 -9.54
C THR A 198 -14.42 -1.56 -10.75
N LEU A 199 -15.18 -2.62 -10.98
CA LEU A 199 -16.03 -2.78 -12.19
C LEU A 199 -17.15 -1.74 -12.32
N GLY A 200 -17.52 -1.07 -11.23
CA GLY A 200 -18.49 0.04 -11.21
C GLY A 200 -17.91 1.40 -11.64
N ARG A 201 -16.59 1.58 -11.66
CA ARG A 201 -15.95 2.87 -12.01
C ARG A 201 -16.18 3.23 -13.48
N ARG A 202 -16.44 4.51 -13.76
CA ARG A 202 -16.63 5.04 -15.13
C ARG A 202 -15.82 6.30 -15.43
N HIS A 203 -15.48 7.10 -14.42
CA HIS A 203 -14.60 8.23 -14.63
C HIS A 203 -13.19 7.74 -14.95
N THR A 204 -12.53 8.44 -15.86
CA THR A 204 -11.21 8.08 -16.36
C THR A 204 -10.11 8.82 -15.60
N SER A 205 -8.92 8.21 -15.57
CA SER A 205 -7.66 8.86 -15.22
C SER A 205 -6.57 8.27 -16.13
N THR A 206 -5.43 8.95 -16.25
CA THR A 206 -4.30 8.49 -17.08
C THR A 206 -3.88 7.08 -16.70
N ALA A 207 -3.56 6.84 -15.43
CA ALA A 207 -3.11 5.54 -14.95
C ALA A 207 -4.15 4.44 -15.15
N TRP A 208 -5.44 4.73 -14.92
CA TRP A 208 -6.51 3.77 -15.14
C TRP A 208 -6.68 3.38 -16.62
N LEU A 209 -6.56 4.36 -17.53
CA LEU A 209 -6.61 4.13 -18.98
C LEU A 209 -5.37 3.39 -19.49
N ASP A 210 -4.22 3.57 -18.85
CA ASP A 210 -2.98 2.88 -19.25
C ASP A 210 -3.04 1.36 -19.03
N MET A 211 -3.94 0.90 -18.15
CA MET A 211 -4.22 -0.52 -17.95
C MET A 211 -5.20 -1.12 -18.99
N MET A 212 -5.71 -0.31 -19.91
CA MET A 212 -6.61 -0.78 -20.97
C MET A 212 -5.81 -1.48 -22.07
N PRO A 213 -6.19 -2.71 -22.48
CA PRO A 213 -5.56 -3.35 -23.62
C PRO A 213 -6.00 -2.67 -24.92
N ASN A 214 -5.04 -2.42 -25.81
CA ASN A 214 -5.24 -1.76 -27.11
C ASN A 214 -6.08 -0.48 -27.03
N PRO A 215 -5.57 0.59 -26.36
CA PRO A 215 -6.27 1.86 -26.25
C PRO A 215 -6.77 2.39 -27.59
N GLY A 216 -8.03 2.82 -27.65
CA GLY A 216 -8.68 3.33 -28.86
C GLY A 216 -9.23 2.28 -29.83
N ASN A 217 -8.87 1.00 -29.67
CA ASN A 217 -9.32 -0.11 -30.51
C ASN A 217 -10.01 -1.23 -29.72
N SER A 218 -10.37 -0.96 -28.47
CA SER A 218 -10.96 -1.91 -27.53
C SER A 218 -12.18 -1.30 -26.86
N LEU A 219 -13.25 -2.09 -26.74
CA LEU A 219 -14.41 -1.74 -25.89
C LEU A 219 -14.17 -2.12 -24.42
N GLN A 220 -12.98 -2.63 -24.08
CA GLN A 220 -12.64 -2.94 -22.70
C GLN A 220 -12.37 -1.66 -21.92
N ARG A 221 -12.89 -1.62 -20.70
CA ARG A 221 -12.58 -0.56 -19.73
C ARG A 221 -11.11 -0.63 -19.30
N GLY A 222 -10.57 0.50 -18.84
CA GLY A 222 -9.36 0.51 -18.04
C GLY A 222 -9.54 -0.20 -16.71
N LYS A 223 -8.45 -0.26 -15.93
CA LYS A 223 -8.41 -1.00 -14.66
C LYS A 223 -7.69 -0.19 -13.60
N LYS A 224 -8.14 -0.33 -12.36
CA LYS A 224 -7.38 0.17 -11.20
C LYS A 224 -6.06 -0.60 -11.11
N LEU A 225 -4.97 0.07 -10.78
CA LEU A 225 -3.71 -0.60 -10.52
C LEU A 225 -3.79 -1.27 -9.14
N VAL A 226 -3.66 -2.59 -9.13
CA VAL A 226 -3.54 -3.40 -7.91
C VAL A 226 -2.14 -4.00 -7.92
N VAL A 227 -1.31 -3.54 -6.99
CA VAL A 227 0.08 -3.95 -6.83
C VAL A 227 0.22 -4.85 -5.61
N GLN A 228 0.80 -6.03 -5.81
CA GLN A 228 1.25 -6.91 -4.73
C GLN A 228 2.77 -6.85 -4.64
N MET A 229 3.28 -6.44 -3.48
CA MET A 229 4.69 -6.32 -3.20
C MET A 229 5.08 -7.31 -2.11
N LEU A 230 5.86 -8.32 -2.47
CA LEU A 230 6.28 -9.40 -1.58
C LEU A 230 7.69 -9.88 -1.93
N ALA A 231 8.47 -10.20 -0.90
CA ALA A 231 9.73 -10.91 -1.10
C ALA A 231 9.46 -12.33 -1.62
N SER A 232 10.33 -12.89 -2.45
CA SER A 232 10.19 -14.29 -2.90
C SER A 232 10.25 -15.31 -1.75
N GLN A 233 11.03 -14.99 -0.71
CA GLN A 233 11.23 -15.79 0.49
C GLN A 233 10.98 -14.96 1.75
N GLY A 234 10.36 -15.60 2.75
CA GLY A 234 10.13 -15.05 4.08
C GLY A 234 10.73 -15.93 5.17
N ARG A 235 10.44 -15.58 6.44
CA ARG A 235 10.90 -16.34 7.61
C ARG A 235 10.44 -17.81 7.59
N PHE A 236 9.33 -18.11 6.93
CA PHE A 236 8.68 -19.42 6.91
C PHE A 236 8.84 -20.16 5.57
N GLY A 237 9.84 -19.76 4.75
CA GLY A 237 10.13 -20.36 3.46
C GLY A 237 9.63 -19.51 2.28
N TYR A 238 9.37 -20.14 1.14
CA TYR A 238 8.88 -19.47 -0.06
C TYR A 238 7.50 -18.85 0.18
N ASN A 239 7.36 -17.57 -0.18
CA ASN A 239 6.07 -16.87 -0.13
C ASN A 239 5.21 -17.19 -1.37
N PHE A 240 5.85 -17.58 -2.48
CA PHE A 240 5.16 -18.21 -3.61
C PHE A 240 4.91 -19.68 -3.33
N LYS A 241 3.65 -20.12 -3.43
CA LYS A 241 3.21 -21.49 -3.16
C LYS A 241 2.44 -22.07 -4.35
N PRO A 242 2.51 -23.39 -4.61
CA PRO A 242 1.62 -24.01 -5.60
C PRO A 242 0.15 -23.92 -5.15
N GLU A 243 -0.11 -24.01 -3.84
CA GLU A 243 -1.43 -23.85 -3.22
C GLU A 243 -1.28 -23.03 -1.93
N LEU A 244 -2.19 -22.08 -1.69
CA LEU A 244 -2.19 -21.27 -0.47
C LEU A 244 -2.53 -22.13 0.75
N ASP A 245 -1.89 -21.87 1.89
CA ASP A 245 -2.29 -22.46 3.18
C ASP A 245 -3.75 -22.14 3.51
N ALA A 246 -4.25 -21.01 2.98
CA ALA A 246 -5.64 -20.59 3.07
C ALA A 246 -6.63 -21.66 2.60
N VAL A 247 -6.31 -22.46 1.57
CA VAL A 247 -7.20 -23.51 1.05
C VAL A 247 -7.52 -24.51 2.14
N LYS A 248 -6.47 -25.15 2.68
CA LYS A 248 -6.58 -26.13 3.75
C LYS A 248 -7.22 -25.54 5.01
N ILE A 249 -6.83 -24.33 5.42
CA ILE A 249 -7.41 -23.67 6.60
C ILE A 249 -8.90 -23.38 6.40
N GLY A 250 -9.30 -22.97 5.19
CA GLY A 250 -10.69 -22.72 4.84
C GLY A 250 -11.53 -23.99 5.00
N GLU A 251 -11.05 -25.11 4.45
CA GLU A 251 -11.69 -26.42 4.58
C GLU A 251 -11.82 -26.86 6.04
N GLU A 252 -10.73 -26.81 6.81
CA GLU A 252 -10.70 -27.19 8.23
C GLU A 252 -11.59 -26.28 9.10
N SER A 253 -11.79 -25.03 8.68
CA SER A 253 -12.65 -24.04 9.35
C SER A 253 -14.11 -24.08 8.88
N GLY A 254 -14.45 -24.94 7.90
CA GLY A 254 -15.80 -25.06 7.36
C GLY A 254 -16.23 -23.88 6.49
N PHE A 255 -15.30 -23.18 5.83
CA PHE A 255 -15.64 -22.15 4.85
C PHE A 255 -16.02 -22.77 3.50
N ASP A 256 -17.04 -22.18 2.86
CA ASP A 256 -17.49 -22.58 1.51
C ASP A 256 -16.46 -22.29 0.41
N ALA A 257 -15.53 -21.37 0.68
CA ALA A 257 -14.46 -21.00 -0.23
C ALA A 257 -13.17 -20.66 0.53
N PRO A 258 -11.98 -20.88 -0.07
CA PRO A 258 -10.72 -20.46 0.52
C PRO A 258 -10.71 -18.95 0.82
N PRO A 259 -10.23 -18.52 2.00
CA PRO A 259 -10.11 -17.12 2.37
C PRO A 259 -8.93 -16.46 1.60
N VAL A 260 -9.19 -16.13 0.33
CA VAL A 260 -8.30 -15.33 -0.52
C VAL A 260 -8.54 -13.85 -0.23
N MET A 261 -7.47 -13.11 0.04
CA MET A 261 -7.54 -11.68 0.32
C MET A 261 -7.68 -10.86 -0.96
N ILE A 262 -6.84 -11.15 -1.96
CA ILE A 262 -6.87 -10.53 -3.29
C ILE A 262 -6.68 -11.65 -4.32
N TYR A 263 -7.64 -11.76 -5.24
CA TYR A 263 -7.60 -12.75 -6.32
C TYR A 263 -6.57 -12.37 -7.39
N GLY A 264 -5.97 -13.37 -8.02
CA GLY A 264 -4.92 -13.17 -9.02
C GLY A 264 -5.40 -12.36 -10.23
N GLU A 265 -6.67 -12.53 -10.64
CA GLU A 265 -7.26 -11.79 -11.76
C GLU A 265 -7.32 -10.27 -11.53
N ASP A 266 -7.39 -9.85 -10.27
CA ASP A 266 -7.40 -8.45 -9.88
C ASP A 266 -5.99 -7.85 -9.83
N VAL A 267 -4.95 -8.67 -9.61
CA VAL A 267 -3.57 -8.21 -9.53
C VAL A 267 -3.07 -7.80 -10.91
N THR A 268 -2.66 -6.54 -11.00
CA THR A 268 -2.08 -5.93 -12.21
C THR A 268 -0.56 -5.98 -12.22
N HIS A 269 0.06 -5.92 -11.04
CA HIS A 269 1.51 -5.87 -10.87
C HIS A 269 1.94 -6.72 -9.69
N VAL A 270 3.03 -7.46 -9.86
CA VAL A 270 3.74 -8.10 -8.75
C VAL A 270 5.16 -7.57 -8.69
N VAL A 271 5.57 -7.11 -7.52
CA VAL A 271 6.91 -6.59 -7.25
C VAL A 271 7.59 -7.53 -6.26
N THR A 272 8.77 -8.02 -6.63
CA THR A 272 9.67 -8.79 -5.78
C THR A 272 11.05 -8.14 -5.80
N GLU A 273 12.00 -8.65 -5.02
CA GLU A 273 13.39 -8.19 -5.10
C GLU A 273 14.07 -8.47 -6.45
N GLN A 274 13.49 -9.35 -7.27
CA GLN A 274 14.03 -9.71 -8.57
C GLN A 274 13.56 -8.76 -9.66
N GLY A 275 12.37 -8.18 -9.55
CA GLY A 275 11.80 -7.31 -10.56
C GLY A 275 10.28 -7.13 -10.44
N ILE A 276 9.69 -6.65 -11.53
CA ILE A 276 8.25 -6.38 -11.67
C ILE A 276 7.67 -7.26 -12.78
N ALA A 277 6.60 -7.99 -12.46
CA ALA A 277 5.76 -8.68 -13.42
C ALA A 277 4.51 -7.83 -13.71
N TYR A 278 4.34 -7.43 -14.98
CA TYR A 278 3.20 -6.64 -15.44
C TYR A 278 2.03 -7.54 -15.84
N LEU A 279 1.36 -8.12 -14.84
CA LEU A 279 0.31 -9.12 -15.03
C LEU A 279 -0.93 -8.61 -15.79
N TYR A 280 -1.16 -7.29 -15.83
CA TYR A 280 -2.24 -6.72 -16.64
C TYR A 280 -2.07 -6.98 -18.15
N GLN A 281 -0.86 -7.33 -18.61
CA GLN A 281 -0.55 -7.69 -19.99
C GLN A 281 -0.63 -9.22 -20.26
N ALA A 282 -0.96 -10.03 -19.26
CA ALA A 282 -1.10 -11.47 -19.45
C ALA A 282 -2.32 -11.80 -20.32
N GLU A 283 -2.13 -12.63 -21.33
CA GLU A 283 -3.18 -13.07 -22.25
C GLU A 283 -3.78 -14.43 -21.89
N SER A 284 -3.14 -15.17 -20.97
CA SER A 284 -3.63 -16.44 -20.43
C SER A 284 -3.13 -16.70 -19.01
N GLU A 285 -3.69 -17.71 -18.33
CA GLU A 285 -3.20 -18.16 -17.02
C GLU A 285 -1.77 -18.71 -17.11
N GLU A 286 -1.42 -19.40 -18.20
CA GLU A 286 -0.05 -19.89 -18.43
C GLU A 286 0.94 -18.74 -18.57
N GLU A 287 0.59 -17.68 -19.32
CA GLU A 287 1.45 -16.51 -19.42
C GLU A 287 1.53 -15.78 -18.08
N ARG A 288 0.42 -15.64 -17.34
CA ARG A 288 0.43 -15.06 -15.98
C ARG A 288 1.40 -15.80 -15.06
N ARG A 289 1.36 -17.14 -15.04
CA ARG A 289 2.29 -17.97 -14.27
C ARG A 289 3.74 -17.77 -14.74
N ALA A 290 3.98 -17.67 -16.05
CA ALA A 290 5.32 -17.42 -16.58
C ALA A 290 5.86 -16.04 -16.16
N LEU A 291 5.01 -15.01 -16.12
CA LEU A 291 5.37 -13.68 -15.61
C LEU A 291 5.74 -13.72 -14.12
N LEU A 292 4.96 -14.42 -13.31
CA LEU A 292 5.26 -14.60 -11.88
C LEU A 292 6.57 -15.37 -11.67
N ALA A 293 6.78 -16.46 -12.42
CA ALA A 293 8.03 -17.22 -12.40
C ALA A 293 9.24 -16.36 -12.76
N ALA A 294 9.09 -15.45 -13.72
CA ALA A 294 10.15 -14.54 -14.15
C ALA A 294 10.54 -13.47 -13.10
N VAL A 295 9.80 -13.35 -11.99
CA VAL A 295 10.16 -12.48 -10.84
C VAL A 295 10.23 -13.25 -9.53
N ALA A 296 10.25 -14.58 -9.57
CA ALA A 296 10.33 -15.46 -8.41
C ALA A 296 11.56 -16.39 -8.50
N GLN A 297 12.66 -15.92 -9.09
CA GLN A 297 13.93 -16.63 -9.20
C GLN A 297 14.35 -17.21 -7.84
N GLU A 298 15.08 -18.34 -7.87
CA GLU A 298 15.53 -19.04 -6.66
C GLU A 298 14.40 -19.55 -5.76
N THR A 299 13.21 -19.76 -6.34
CA THR A 299 12.08 -20.46 -5.72
C THR A 299 11.58 -21.57 -6.65
N PRO A 300 10.78 -22.53 -6.16
CA PRO A 300 10.18 -23.56 -7.01
C PRO A 300 9.30 -22.98 -8.14
N LEU A 301 8.73 -21.79 -7.96
CA LEU A 301 8.03 -21.09 -9.05
C LEU A 301 9.02 -20.56 -10.10
N GLY A 302 10.15 -20.00 -9.66
CA GLY A 302 11.19 -19.48 -10.55
C GLY A 302 11.84 -20.55 -11.43
N GLU A 303 11.85 -21.81 -11.00
CA GLU A 303 12.38 -22.94 -11.80
C GLU A 303 11.60 -23.15 -13.12
N TYR A 304 10.36 -22.69 -13.22
CA TYR A 304 9.57 -22.73 -14.46
C TYR A 304 9.99 -21.66 -15.48
N ALA A 305 10.81 -20.67 -15.10
CA ALA A 305 11.26 -19.60 -15.99
C ALA A 305 12.73 -19.77 -16.37
N SER A 306 12.99 -20.21 -17.61
CA SER A 306 14.34 -20.24 -18.16
C SER A 306 14.89 -18.82 -18.37
N LYS A 307 16.23 -18.65 -18.35
CA LYS A 307 16.86 -17.35 -18.66
C LYS A 307 16.44 -16.78 -20.02
N ALA A 308 16.29 -17.63 -21.03
CA ALA A 308 15.84 -17.24 -22.35
C ALA A 308 14.38 -16.74 -22.34
N GLU A 309 13.54 -17.37 -21.53
CA GLU A 309 12.14 -16.97 -21.36
C GLU A 309 12.01 -15.64 -20.62
N ILE A 310 12.79 -15.43 -19.55
CA ILE A 310 12.85 -14.14 -18.84
C ILE A 310 13.27 -13.03 -19.81
N GLU A 311 14.32 -13.25 -20.60
CA GLU A 311 14.80 -12.27 -21.57
C GLU A 311 13.75 -11.98 -22.67
N ARG A 312 13.00 -12.99 -23.10
CA ARG A 312 11.86 -12.82 -24.03
C ARG A 312 10.77 -11.94 -23.43
N LEU A 313 10.40 -12.17 -22.17
CA LEU A 313 9.37 -11.40 -21.46
C LEU A 313 9.81 -9.95 -21.19
N ARG A 314 11.10 -9.74 -20.88
CA ARG A 314 11.72 -8.41 -20.75
C ARG A 314 11.67 -7.62 -22.06
N LYS A 315 12.07 -8.25 -23.18
CA LYS A 315 12.00 -7.62 -24.52
C LYS A 315 10.59 -7.24 -24.94
N LYS A 316 9.58 -7.99 -24.47
CA LYS A 316 8.16 -7.66 -24.69
C LYS A 316 7.63 -6.59 -23.73
N GLY A 317 8.40 -6.16 -22.74
CA GLY A 317 7.97 -5.21 -21.72
C GLY A 317 6.94 -5.76 -20.73
N LYS A 318 6.80 -7.10 -20.63
CA LYS A 318 5.90 -7.77 -19.67
C LYS A 318 6.57 -8.06 -18.32
N VAL A 319 7.91 -8.01 -18.28
CA VAL A 319 8.73 -8.09 -17.05
C VAL A 319 9.76 -6.96 -17.09
N ALA A 320 10.08 -6.37 -15.94
CA ALA A 320 11.21 -5.45 -15.79
C ALA A 320 12.06 -5.84 -14.58
N LEU A 321 13.35 -6.07 -14.80
CA LEU A 321 14.35 -6.27 -13.74
C LEU A 321 14.97 -4.91 -13.37
N PRO A 322 15.72 -4.79 -12.25
CA PRO A 322 16.37 -3.54 -11.84
C PRO A 322 17.14 -2.84 -12.97
N ASP A 323 17.92 -3.60 -13.76
CA ASP A 323 18.69 -3.07 -14.89
C ASP A 323 17.80 -2.41 -15.97
N ASP A 324 16.61 -2.95 -16.24
CA ASP A 324 15.66 -2.37 -17.20
C ASP A 324 15.14 -1.01 -16.74
N MET A 325 15.16 -0.79 -15.42
CA MET A 325 14.81 0.46 -14.76
C MET A 325 16.06 1.30 -14.43
N GLN A 326 17.26 0.90 -14.85
CA GLN A 326 18.53 1.58 -14.51
C GLN A 326 18.69 1.74 -12.98
N ILE A 327 18.29 0.73 -12.22
CA ILE A 327 18.44 0.67 -10.78
C ILE A 327 19.59 -0.29 -10.48
N ASP A 328 20.66 0.24 -9.88
CA ASP A 328 21.71 -0.60 -9.30
C ASP A 328 21.25 -1.07 -7.91
N PRO A 329 21.01 -2.39 -7.71
CA PRO A 329 20.57 -2.93 -6.43
C PRO A 329 21.51 -2.63 -5.26
N THR A 330 22.81 -2.43 -5.51
CA THR A 330 23.79 -2.13 -4.46
C THR A 330 23.60 -0.74 -3.85
N THR A 331 22.88 0.14 -4.55
CA THR A 331 22.56 1.49 -4.05
C THR A 331 21.31 1.51 -3.18
N ALA A 332 20.57 0.41 -3.07
CA ALA A 332 19.33 0.31 -2.30
C ALA A 332 19.59 0.17 -0.80
N THR A 333 20.26 1.16 -0.20
CA THR A 333 20.65 1.16 1.21
C THR A 333 19.81 2.13 2.02
N HIS A 334 19.85 1.99 3.35
CA HIS A 334 19.23 2.91 4.33
C HIS A 334 19.54 4.40 4.09
N ASP A 335 20.67 4.72 3.46
CA ASP A 335 21.04 6.10 3.18
C ASP A 335 20.10 6.81 2.19
N ARG A 336 19.30 6.05 1.44
CA ARG A 336 18.27 6.61 0.57
C ARG A 336 16.99 7.02 1.31
N LEU A 337 16.76 6.57 2.54
CA LEU A 337 15.57 6.94 3.28
C LEU A 337 15.67 8.38 3.76
N ALA A 338 14.61 9.18 3.57
CA ALA A 338 14.58 10.56 4.07
C ALA A 338 14.64 10.67 5.60
N ALA A 339 14.16 9.65 6.31
CA ALA A 339 14.30 9.50 7.74
C ALA A 339 14.66 8.04 8.05
N LYS A 340 15.70 7.85 8.85
CA LYS A 340 16.27 6.53 9.20
C LYS A 340 15.85 6.06 10.60
N SER A 341 15.11 6.90 11.32
CA SER A 341 14.62 6.61 12.68
C SER A 341 13.32 7.34 13.00
N LEU A 342 12.64 6.89 14.07
CA LEU A 342 11.50 7.63 14.62
C LEU A 342 11.90 9.02 15.10
N ASP A 343 13.12 9.19 15.64
CA ASP A 343 13.62 10.49 16.10
C ASP A 343 13.78 11.47 14.92
N GLU A 344 14.32 10.99 13.79
CA GLU A 344 14.37 11.80 12.56
C GLU A 344 12.98 12.16 12.05
N LEU A 345 11.97 11.28 12.19
CA LEU A 345 10.59 11.64 11.86
C LEU A 345 10.04 12.75 12.76
N VAL A 346 10.42 12.77 14.05
CA VAL A 346 10.10 13.88 14.96
C VAL A 346 10.78 15.17 14.49
N GLU A 347 12.05 15.10 14.09
CA GLU A 347 12.78 16.26 13.55
C GLU A 347 12.13 16.81 12.28
N TRP A 348 11.80 15.94 11.32
CA TRP A 348 11.05 16.30 10.12
C TRP A 348 9.71 16.97 10.44
N SER A 349 9.01 16.50 11.46
CA SER A 349 7.73 17.09 11.90
C SER A 349 7.86 18.45 12.61
N GLY A 350 9.08 18.92 12.89
CA GLY A 350 9.31 20.08 13.75
C GLY A 350 8.89 19.85 15.20
N GLY A 351 8.98 18.62 15.70
CA GLY A 351 8.56 18.24 17.06
C GLY A 351 7.05 18.10 17.26
N LEU A 352 6.28 18.02 16.18
CA LEU A 352 4.81 17.85 16.22
C LEU A 352 4.38 16.38 16.25
N TYR A 353 5.19 15.48 15.70
CA TYR A 353 4.99 14.04 15.86
C TYR A 353 5.52 13.59 17.23
N GLU A 354 4.68 12.88 17.98
CA GLU A 354 5.04 12.31 19.26
C GLU A 354 5.15 10.80 19.15
N ILE A 355 6.35 10.24 19.36
CA ILE A 355 6.55 8.79 19.27
C ILE A 355 5.62 8.08 20.28
N PRO A 356 4.77 7.13 19.87
CA PRO A 356 3.90 6.40 20.79
C PRO A 356 4.70 5.70 21.89
N ALA A 357 4.16 5.62 23.11
CA ALA A 357 4.86 5.03 24.25
C ALA A 357 5.33 3.58 24.00
N SER A 358 4.57 2.79 23.23
CA SER A 358 4.93 1.42 22.84
C SER A 358 6.18 1.30 21.96
N PHE A 359 6.64 2.42 21.38
CA PHE A 359 7.85 2.49 20.55
C PHE A 359 9.02 3.20 21.24
N ARG A 360 8.79 3.84 22.40
CA ARG A 360 9.87 4.41 23.23
C ARG A 360 10.53 3.24 23.97
N LYS A 361 11.79 2.94 23.63
CA LYS A 361 12.59 1.91 24.32
C LYS A 361 13.20 2.45 25.60
#